data_AF-A0A6A7AP90-F1
#
_entry.id   AF-A0A6A7AP90-F1
#
_cell.length_a   1.000
_cell.length_b   1.000
_cell.length_c   1.000
_cell.angle_alpha   90.00
_cell.angle_beta   90.00
_cell.angle_gamma   90.00
#
_symmetry.space_group_name_H-M   'P 1'
#
loop_
_entity.id
_entity.type
_entity.pdbx_description
1 polymer ?
#
loop_
_entity_poly.entity_id
_entity_poly.type
_entity_poly.pdbx_seq_one_letter_code
_entity_poly.pdbx_strand_id
1 'polypeptide(L)'
;TAVQLHKRNLGMVPINWRTMYSSQLCLYCLFRKPEHSLRCGHTLCDSCACKFGSKRQQMQYSYCISQCILCQSKGEFTVRLKPPTAGCRLLVLDGGGIRGIFTLHILHALDKYRKLPYPIYDEFDLTLGTSTGEY
;
A
#
# COMPACT_ATOMS: atom_id res chain seq x y z
N THR A 1 6.78 17.06 -17.92
CA THR A 1 7.27 17.14 -16.52
C THR A 1 8.38 16.13 -16.28
N ALA A 2 9.18 16.26 -15.20
CA ALA A 2 10.28 15.33 -14.90
C ALA A 2 9.85 13.85 -14.85
N VAL A 3 8.63 13.57 -14.34
CA VAL A 3 8.04 12.23 -14.29
C VAL A 3 7.85 11.62 -15.69
N GLN A 4 7.36 12.42 -16.64
CA GLN A 4 7.15 11.97 -18.02
C GLN A 4 8.48 11.70 -18.73
N LEU A 5 9.49 12.55 -18.51
CA LEU A 5 10.83 12.34 -19.05
C LEU A 5 11.45 11.05 -18.50
N HIS A 6 11.33 10.82 -17.19
CA HIS A 6 11.80 9.59 -16.57
C HIS A 6 11.12 8.34 -17.13
N LYS A 7 9.78 8.38 -17.28
CA LYS A 7 9.01 7.29 -17.90
C LYS A 7 9.50 6.99 -19.33
N ARG A 8 9.78 8.04 -20.12
CA ARG A 8 10.35 7.89 -21.47
C ARG A 8 11.73 7.26 -21.44
N ASN A 9 12.61 7.73 -20.56
CA ASN A 9 13.97 7.21 -20.42
C ASN A 9 13.95 5.71 -20.09
N LEU A 10 13.13 5.28 -19.13
CA LEU A 10 12.96 3.86 -18.80
C LEU A 10 12.52 3.00 -20.00
N GLY A 11 11.68 3.56 -20.87
CA GLY A 11 11.24 2.88 -22.10
C GLY A 11 12.30 2.81 -23.20
N MET A 12 13.33 3.67 -23.16
CA MET A 12 14.44 3.68 -24.11
C MET A 12 15.61 2.80 -23.68
N VAL A 13 15.67 2.39 -22.42
CA VAL A 13 16.72 1.49 -21.93
C VAL A 13 16.52 0.11 -22.58
N PRO A 14 17.56 -0.50 -23.18
CA PRO A 14 17.48 -1.79 -23.88
C PRO A 14 17.42 -2.97 -22.89
N ILE A 15 16.47 -2.92 -21.96
CA ILE A 15 16.19 -3.97 -20.97
C ILE A 15 14.83 -4.60 -21.28
N ASN A 16 14.78 -5.92 -21.26
CA ASN A 16 13.51 -6.63 -21.27
C ASN A 16 12.86 -6.57 -19.88
N TRP A 17 12.02 -5.56 -19.66
CA TRP A 17 11.31 -5.38 -18.40
C TRP A 17 10.33 -6.52 -18.07
N ARG A 18 9.99 -7.43 -18.99
CA ARG A 18 9.11 -8.56 -18.66
C ARG A 18 9.83 -9.68 -17.91
N THR A 19 11.17 -9.69 -17.91
CA THR A 19 11.99 -10.73 -17.29
C THR A 19 12.79 -10.22 -16.10
N MET A 20 12.78 -8.91 -15.84
CA MET A 20 13.57 -8.28 -14.79
C MET A 20 12.72 -7.96 -13.57
N TYR A 21 13.12 -8.50 -12.42
CA TYR A 21 12.46 -8.27 -11.13
C TYR A 21 13.52 -7.95 -10.08
N SER A 22 13.15 -7.16 -9.08
CA SER A 22 14.01 -6.90 -7.93
C SER A 22 13.18 -6.74 -6.66
N SER A 23 13.62 -7.37 -5.59
CA SER A 23 13.09 -7.20 -4.24
C SER A 23 13.91 -6.22 -3.40
N GLN A 24 15.07 -5.80 -3.90
CA GLN A 24 16.00 -4.93 -3.18
C GLN A 24 15.96 -3.49 -3.68
N LEU A 25 15.68 -3.31 -4.97
CA LEU A 25 15.71 -2.00 -5.63
C LEU A 25 14.40 -1.77 -6.40
N CYS A 26 13.79 -0.62 -6.17
CA CYS A 26 12.64 -0.16 -6.91
C CYS A 26 13.08 0.18 -8.34
N LEU A 27 12.78 -0.71 -9.29
CA LEU A 27 13.16 -0.54 -10.70
C LEU A 27 12.51 0.68 -11.38
N TYR A 28 11.49 1.28 -10.76
CA TYR A 28 10.93 2.54 -11.23
C TYR A 28 11.87 3.73 -11.01
N CYS A 29 12.66 3.76 -9.95
CA CYS A 29 13.58 4.87 -9.67
C CYS A 29 15.04 4.46 -9.63
N LEU A 30 15.33 3.16 -9.64
CA LEU A 30 16.67 2.58 -9.53
C LEU A 30 17.44 3.08 -8.30
N PHE A 31 16.72 3.43 -7.23
CA PHE A 31 17.32 4.08 -6.06
C PHE A 31 16.81 3.56 -4.71
N ARG A 32 15.50 3.54 -4.47
CA ARG A 32 14.93 3.18 -3.16
C ARG A 32 14.60 1.69 -3.06
N LYS A 33 14.47 1.19 -1.83
CA LYS A 33 13.90 -0.14 -1.58
C LYS A 33 12.43 -0.18 -2.02
N PRO A 34 11.96 -1.24 -2.70
CA PRO A 34 10.56 -1.37 -3.05
C PRO A 34 9.73 -1.88 -1.87
N GLU A 35 8.48 -1.45 -1.80
CA GLU A 35 7.54 -1.75 -0.69
C GLU A 35 6.21 -2.31 -1.20
N HIS A 36 5.82 -1.98 -2.43
CA HIS A 36 4.53 -2.35 -3.00
C HIS A 36 4.70 -3.24 -4.21
N SER A 37 4.00 -4.38 -4.25
CA SER A 37 4.07 -5.36 -5.35
C SER A 37 2.86 -5.24 -6.27
N LEU A 38 3.10 -5.03 -7.55
CA LEU A 38 2.08 -5.06 -8.60
C LEU A 38 1.75 -6.50 -8.98
N ARG A 39 0.56 -6.71 -9.58
CA ARG A 39 0.12 -8.03 -10.07
C ARG A 39 1.08 -8.65 -11.10
N CYS A 40 1.80 -7.82 -11.85
CA CYS A 40 2.80 -8.27 -12.80
C CYS A 40 4.13 -8.69 -12.17
N GLY A 41 4.25 -8.70 -10.83
CA GLY A 41 5.46 -9.06 -10.09
C GLY A 41 6.46 -7.91 -9.89
N HIS A 42 6.32 -6.79 -10.61
CA HIS A 42 7.15 -5.62 -10.38
C HIS A 42 6.82 -4.94 -9.06
N THR A 43 7.85 -4.43 -8.40
CA THR A 43 7.72 -3.78 -7.11
C THR A 43 8.13 -2.30 -7.19
N LEU A 44 7.55 -1.47 -6.33
CA LEU A 44 7.83 -0.03 -6.30
C LEU A 44 7.89 0.54 -4.88
N CYS A 45 8.59 1.65 -4.71
CA CYS A 45 8.66 2.38 -3.43
C CYS A 45 7.53 3.41 -3.31
N ASP A 46 7.29 3.90 -2.10
CA ASP A 46 6.31 4.95 -1.77
C ASP A 46 6.42 6.18 -2.65
N SER A 47 7.64 6.69 -2.82
CA SER A 47 7.87 7.89 -3.64
C SER A 47 7.50 7.66 -5.11
N CYS A 48 7.72 6.45 -5.64
CA CYS A 48 7.28 6.10 -6.99
C CYS A 48 5.76 5.96 -7.06
N ALA A 49 5.11 5.43 -6.02
CA ALA A 49 3.64 5.37 -5.96
C ALA A 49 3.04 6.79 -6.04
N CYS A 50 3.60 7.74 -5.28
CA CYS A 50 3.19 9.15 -5.33
C CYS A 50 3.41 9.81 -6.69
N LYS A 51 4.56 9.53 -7.33
CA LYS A 51 4.96 10.19 -8.58
C LYS A 51 4.26 9.64 -9.82
N PHE A 52 4.07 8.33 -9.88
CA PHE A 52 3.56 7.64 -11.07
C PHE A 52 2.09 7.19 -10.93
N GLY A 53 1.55 7.15 -9.71
CA GLY A 53 0.14 6.86 -9.47
C GLY A 53 -0.77 8.09 -9.59
N SER A 54 -2.05 7.87 -9.85
CA SER A 54 -3.08 8.89 -9.81
C SER A 54 -3.67 9.00 -8.39
N LYS A 55 -3.73 10.22 -7.86
CA LYS A 55 -4.29 10.48 -6.53
C LYS A 55 -5.80 10.21 -6.52
N ARG A 56 -6.32 9.48 -5.53
CA ARG A 56 -7.77 9.30 -5.33
C ARG A 56 -8.37 10.53 -4.65
N GLN A 57 -9.50 11.01 -5.15
CA GLN A 57 -10.16 12.22 -4.63
C GLN A 57 -10.58 12.09 -3.17
N GLN A 58 -11.09 10.92 -2.77
CA GLN A 58 -11.62 10.70 -1.42
C GLN A 58 -10.56 10.37 -0.36
N MET A 59 -9.31 10.09 -0.75
CA MET A 59 -8.25 9.69 0.19
C MET A 59 -6.90 10.34 -0.15
N GLN A 60 -6.49 11.33 0.66
CA GLN A 60 -5.37 12.23 0.36
C GLN A 60 -3.99 11.56 0.18
N TYR A 61 -3.80 10.34 0.71
CA TYR A 61 -2.55 9.57 0.62
C TYR A 61 -2.76 8.22 -0.07
N SER A 62 -3.74 8.16 -0.98
CA SER A 62 -4.05 6.98 -1.78
C SER A 62 -3.75 7.21 -3.25
N TYR A 63 -2.93 6.33 -3.83
CA TYR A 63 -2.41 6.43 -5.19
C TYR A 63 -2.78 5.17 -5.97
N CYS A 64 -3.48 5.35 -7.08
CA CYS A 64 -3.86 4.27 -7.98
C CYS A 64 -2.83 4.13 -9.10
N ILE A 65 -2.35 2.91 -9.29
CA ILE A 65 -1.51 2.52 -10.41
C ILE A 65 -2.34 1.61 -11.28
N SER A 66 -2.71 2.09 -12.46
CA SER A 66 -3.51 1.34 -13.44
C SER A 66 -2.67 0.54 -14.43
N GLN A 67 -1.39 0.87 -14.55
CA GLN A 67 -0.47 0.26 -15.50
C GLN A 67 0.97 0.31 -15.00
N CYS A 68 1.68 -0.81 -15.12
CA CYS A 68 3.10 -0.86 -14.83
C CYS A 68 3.91 -0.11 -15.90
N ILE A 69 4.76 0.85 -15.53
CA ILE A 69 5.55 1.62 -16.51
C ILE A 69 6.72 0.83 -17.11
N LEU A 70 7.12 -0.30 -16.49
CA LEU A 70 8.23 -1.13 -16.94
C LEU A 70 7.75 -2.12 -17.99
N CYS A 71 6.81 -3.01 -17.66
CA CYS A 71 6.33 -4.06 -18.56
C CYS A 71 5.00 -3.74 -19.28
N GLN A 72 4.40 -2.57 -19.02
CA GLN A 72 3.11 -2.13 -19.58
C GLN A 72 1.90 -2.97 -19.20
N SER A 73 2.06 -3.95 -18.30
CA SER A 73 0.94 -4.75 -17.78
C SER A 73 -0.10 -3.86 -17.11
N LYS A 74 -1.36 -4.04 -17.51
CA LYS A 74 -2.51 -3.33 -16.93
C LYS A 74 -3.00 -4.06 -15.70
N GLY A 75 -3.44 -3.29 -14.72
CA GLY A 75 -4.03 -3.80 -13.49
C GLY A 75 -4.22 -2.68 -12.52
N GLU A 76 -5.37 -2.68 -11.83
CA GLU A 76 -5.66 -1.67 -10.81
C GLU A 76 -5.02 -2.09 -9.49
N PHE A 77 -4.12 -1.25 -8.99
CA PHE A 77 -3.44 -1.46 -7.73
C PHE A 77 -3.43 -0.14 -6.95
N THR A 78 -3.92 -0.16 -5.71
CA THR A 78 -4.02 1.03 -4.88
C THR A 78 -3.00 0.96 -3.76
N VAL A 79 -2.11 1.95 -3.71
CA VAL A 79 -1.15 2.15 -2.63
C VAL A 79 -1.72 3.18 -1.67
N ARG A 80 -1.87 2.80 -0.40
CA ARG A 80 -2.23 3.73 0.68
C ARG A 80 -1.00 3.99 1.52
N LEU A 81 -0.57 5.24 1.53
CA LEU A 81 0.55 5.66 2.35
C LEU A 81 0.05 6.27 3.65
N LYS A 82 0.84 6.07 4.70
CA LYS A 82 0.64 6.77 5.96
C LYS A 82 0.84 8.27 5.75
N PRO A 83 -0.10 9.13 6.19
CA PRO A 83 0.10 10.57 6.14
C PRO A 83 1.39 10.98 6.90
N PRO A 84 2.18 11.94 6.40
CA PRO A 84 3.41 12.40 7.06
C PRO A 84 3.22 12.92 8.48
N THR A 85 2.02 13.42 8.79
CA THR A 85 1.65 13.95 10.11
C THR A 85 0.97 12.92 11.01
N ALA A 86 0.74 11.70 10.53
CA ALA A 86 0.13 10.65 11.32
C ALA A 86 1.19 9.97 12.20
N GLY A 87 0.91 9.85 13.50
CA GLY A 87 1.69 9.00 14.41
C GLY A 87 1.53 7.51 14.12
N CYS A 88 2.30 6.65 14.79
CA CYS A 88 2.08 5.20 14.75
C CYS A 88 0.76 4.82 15.38
N ARG A 89 -0.06 4.06 14.64
CA ARG A 89 -1.37 3.58 15.08
C ARG A 89 -1.28 2.07 15.32
N LEU A 90 -1.31 1.67 16.58
CA LEU A 90 -1.20 0.28 17.00
C LEU A 90 -2.55 -0.22 17.50
N LEU A 91 -3.00 -1.37 17.00
CA LEU A 91 -4.10 -2.12 17.60
C LEU A 91 -3.50 -3.28 18.40
N VAL A 92 -3.83 -3.37 19.69
CA VAL A 92 -3.45 -4.49 20.55
C VAL A 92 -4.72 -5.21 21.01
N LEU A 93 -4.82 -6.49 20.69
CA LEU A 93 -5.92 -7.38 21.06
C LEU A 93 -5.43 -8.34 22.13
N ASP A 94 -5.92 -8.17 23.36
CA ASP A 94 -5.54 -9.04 24.47
C ASP A 94 -6.27 -10.39 24.42
N GLY A 95 -5.58 -11.43 24.89
CA GLY A 95 -6.01 -12.81 24.91
C GLY A 95 -7.06 -13.06 25.99
N GLY A 96 -8.33 -13.09 25.58
CA GLY A 96 -9.47 -13.22 26.49
C GLY A 96 -10.22 -14.56 26.44
N GLY A 97 -9.82 -15.49 25.57
CA GLY A 97 -10.60 -16.67 25.23
C GLY A 97 -11.89 -16.27 24.48
N ILE A 98 -13.03 -16.84 24.85
CA ILE A 98 -14.35 -16.47 24.29
C ILE A 98 -14.68 -14.98 24.46
N ARG A 99 -14.07 -14.30 25.45
CA ARG A 99 -14.29 -12.87 25.69
C ARG A 99 -13.71 -11.98 24.59
N GLY A 100 -12.83 -12.51 23.73
CA GLY A 100 -12.34 -11.79 22.54
C GLY A 100 -13.47 -11.35 21.59
N ILE A 101 -14.63 -12.04 21.62
CA ILE A 101 -15.80 -11.66 20.82
C ILE A 101 -16.33 -10.26 21.18
N PHE A 102 -16.21 -9.85 22.45
CA PHE A 102 -16.63 -8.52 22.88
C PHE A 102 -15.74 -7.44 22.26
N THR A 103 -14.42 -7.66 22.23
CA THR A 103 -13.46 -6.75 21.59
C THR A 103 -13.77 -6.59 20.10
N LEU A 104 -14.07 -7.70 19.41
CA LEU A 104 -14.48 -7.66 18.00
C LEU A 104 -15.80 -6.90 17.79
N HIS A 105 -16.78 -7.08 18.69
CA HIS A 105 -18.03 -6.31 18.65
C HIS A 105 -17.81 -4.81 18.86
N ILE A 106 -16.90 -4.42 19.76
CA ILE A 106 -16.53 -3.02 19.94
C ILE A 106 -15.88 -2.46 18.67
N LEU A 107 -14.93 -3.18 18.07
CA LEU A 107 -14.30 -2.76 16.81
C LEU A 107 -15.31 -2.62 15.67
N HIS A 108 -16.26 -3.55 15.56
CA HIS A 108 -17.34 -3.49 14.59
C HIS A 108 -18.30 -2.32 14.83
N ALA A 109 -18.64 -2.05 16.08
CA ALA A 109 -19.46 -0.91 16.46
C ALA A 109 -18.74 0.42 16.15
N LEU A 110 -17.44 0.50 16.45
CA LEU A 110 -16.61 1.65 16.09
C LEU A 110 -16.54 1.84 14.58
N ASP A 111 -16.38 0.76 13.81
CA ASP A 111 -16.38 0.80 12.34
C ASP A 111 -17.68 1.36 11.76
N LYS A 112 -18.81 0.90 12.28
CA LYS A 112 -20.13 1.45 11.90
C LYS A 112 -20.31 2.91 12.33
N TYR A 113 -19.78 3.28 13.49
CA TYR A 113 -19.94 4.63 14.02
C TYR A 113 -19.12 5.67 13.24
N ARG A 114 -17.88 5.34 12.84
CA ARG A 114 -17.00 6.28 12.12
C ARG A 114 -17.51 6.69 10.74
N LYS A 115 -18.33 5.85 10.08
CA LYS A 115 -18.90 6.10 8.74
C LYS A 115 -17.84 6.54 7.70
N LEU A 116 -16.64 5.97 7.76
CA LEU A 116 -15.57 6.24 6.80
C LEU A 116 -15.68 5.31 5.59
N PRO A 117 -15.17 5.71 4.40
CA PRO A 117 -15.29 4.93 3.17
C PRO A 117 -14.35 3.71 3.11
N TYR A 118 -13.71 3.37 4.22
CA TYR A 118 -12.77 2.27 4.35
C TYR A 118 -12.91 1.63 5.74
N PRO A 119 -12.57 0.33 5.87
CA PRO A 119 -12.74 -0.41 7.11
C PRO A 119 -11.73 -0.01 8.20
N ILE A 120 -12.13 -0.16 9.45
CA ILE A 120 -11.34 0.16 10.66
C ILE A 120 -9.91 -0.39 10.63
N TYR A 121 -9.71 -1.60 10.11
CA TYR A 121 -8.40 -2.24 10.13
C TYR A 121 -7.37 -1.54 9.23
N ASP A 122 -7.82 -0.73 8.25
CA ASP A 122 -6.93 0.10 7.43
C ASP A 122 -6.37 1.31 8.22
N GLU A 123 -6.85 1.56 9.45
CA GLU A 123 -6.35 2.62 10.32
C GLU A 123 -5.16 2.21 11.18
N PHE A 124 -4.81 0.93 11.26
CA PHE A 124 -3.70 0.48 12.10
C PHE A 124 -2.49 0.15 11.24
N ASP A 125 -1.32 0.65 11.65
CA ASP A 125 -0.05 0.38 10.98
C ASP A 125 0.51 -0.99 11.42
N LEU A 126 0.14 -1.43 12.62
CA LEU A 126 0.48 -2.74 13.17
C LEU A 126 -0.70 -3.21 14.04
N THR A 127 -1.04 -4.48 13.89
CA THR A 127 -2.02 -5.17 14.74
C THR A 127 -1.28 -6.30 15.46
N LEU A 128 -1.39 -6.32 16.78
CA LEU A 128 -0.82 -7.33 17.66
C LEU A 128 -1.95 -8.03 18.41
N GLY A 129 -1.84 -9.33 18.55
CA GLY A 129 -2.75 -10.16 19.31
C GLY A 129 -1.99 -11.05 20.28
N THR A 130 -2.64 -11.47 21.37
CA THR A 130 -2.18 -12.60 22.19
C THR A 130 -3.27 -13.68 22.23
N SER A 131 -2.90 -14.96 22.10
CA SER A 131 -3.84 -16.09 22.14
C SER A 131 -5.01 -15.93 21.15
N THR A 132 -6.28 -15.90 21.59
CA THR A 132 -7.42 -15.70 20.69
C THR A 132 -7.44 -14.35 19.98
N GLY A 133 -6.67 -13.36 20.44
CA GLY A 133 -6.51 -12.07 19.76
C GLY A 133 -5.59 -12.11 18.53
N GLU A 134 -4.85 -13.21 18.31
CA GLU A 134 -4.03 -13.40 17.09
C GLU A 134 -4.84 -13.83 15.86
N TYR A 135 -6.05 -14.37 16.07
CA TYR A 135 -6.86 -15.02 15.04
C TYR A 135 -7.96 -14.12 14.49
#